data_AF-A0A5E4VDY7-F1
#
_entry.id   AF-A0A5E4VDY7-F1
#
_cell.length_a   1.000
_cell.length_b   1.000
_cell.length_c   1.000
_cell.angle_alpha   90.00
_cell.angle_beta   90.00
_cell.angle_gamma   90.00
#
_symmetry.space_group_name_H-M   'P 1'
#
loop_
_entity.id
_entity.type
_entity.pdbx_description
1 polymer ?
#
loop_
_entity_poly.entity_id
_entity_poly.type
_entity_poly.pdbx_seq_one_letter_code
_entity_poly.pdbx_strand_id
1 'polypeptide(L)'
;MPNAIPLDVRVDWFRVLTDLCRDGGSLYQLARDTSIPRSSLQSYKAGSEPTHAVGMCLLAHWSAKVGRPGADAPLVTRYQPINVR
;
A
#
# COMPACT_ATOMS: atom_id res chain seq x y z
N MET A 1 16.17 -7.44 22.86
CA MET A 1 15.79 -6.59 21.71
C MET A 1 16.82 -6.85 20.62
N PRO A 2 16.49 -7.46 19.47
CA PRO A 2 17.48 -7.65 18.42
C PRO A 2 17.86 -6.27 17.86
N ASN A 3 19.16 -6.06 17.69
CA ASN A 3 19.77 -4.81 17.24
C ASN A 3 19.47 -4.66 15.74
N ALA A 4 18.43 -3.89 15.38
CA ALA A 4 18.02 -3.67 14.00
C ALA A 4 17.74 -2.17 13.79
N ILE A 5 18.28 -1.60 12.71
CA ILE A 5 18.07 -0.19 12.38
C ILE A 5 16.85 -0.11 11.44
N PRO A 6 15.84 0.73 11.73
CA PRO A 6 14.78 1.02 10.78
C PRO A 6 15.41 1.74 9.58
N LEU A 7 15.35 1.11 8.40
CA LEU A 7 15.94 1.67 7.19
C LEU A 7 15.06 2.71 6.55
N ASP A 8 13.77 2.41 6.47
CA ASP A 8 12.82 3.21 5.73
C ASP A 8 11.38 2.88 6.16
N VAL A 9 10.52 3.90 6.12
CA VAL A 9 9.09 3.80 6.39
C VAL A 9 8.36 4.04 5.08
N ARG A 10 7.66 3.02 4.59
CA ARG A 10 6.92 3.08 3.32
C ARG A 10 5.44 2.82 3.52
N VAL A 11 4.63 3.20 2.54
CA VAL A 11 3.22 2.80 2.50
C VAL A 11 3.12 1.28 2.35
N ASP A 12 2.29 0.66 3.19
CA ASP A 12 1.92 -0.74 3.08
C ASP A 12 0.79 -0.89 2.04
N TRP A 13 1.19 -1.00 0.78
CA TRP A 13 0.27 -1.14 -0.35
C TRP A 13 -0.60 -2.40 -0.27
N PHE A 14 -0.13 -3.46 0.38
CA PHE A 14 -0.93 -4.66 0.60
C PHE A 14 -2.13 -4.34 1.50
N ARG A 15 -1.91 -3.64 2.62
CA ARG A 15 -2.99 -3.24 3.52
C ARG A 15 -3.92 -2.22 2.88
N VAL A 16 -3.38 -1.18 2.23
CA VAL A 16 -4.17 -0.18 1.50
C VAL A 16 -5.12 -0.84 0.51
N LEU A 17 -4.61 -1.74 -0.35
CA LEU A 17 -5.42 -2.44 -1.35
C LEU A 17 -6.39 -3.44 -0.72
N THR A 18 -6.04 -4.03 0.43
CA THR A 18 -6.92 -4.94 1.16
C THR A 18 -8.11 -4.19 1.78
N ASP A 19 -7.89 -3.03 2.38
CA ASP A 19 -8.95 -2.15 2.88
C ASP A 19 -9.86 -1.70 1.74
N LEU A 20 -9.28 -1.32 0.60
CA LEU A 20 -10.01 -0.98 -0.62
C LEU A 20 -10.87 -2.13 -1.15
N CYS A 21 -10.49 -3.39 -0.90
CA CYS A 21 -11.28 -4.57 -1.27
C CYS A 21 -12.18 -5.11 -0.14
N ARG A 22 -12.19 -4.50 1.05
CA ARG A 22 -13.08 -4.93 2.13
C ARG A 22 -14.56 -4.64 1.82
N ASP A 23 -15.47 -5.27 2.55
CA ASP A 23 -16.92 -5.00 2.50
C ASP A 23 -17.53 -5.09 1.09
N GLY A 24 -17.23 -6.18 0.38
CA GLY A 24 -17.78 -6.47 -0.96
C GLY A 24 -17.03 -5.82 -2.12
N GLY A 25 -15.99 -5.02 -1.83
CA GLY A 25 -15.07 -4.52 -2.85
C GLY A 25 -14.25 -5.62 -3.51
N SER A 26 -13.77 -5.37 -4.72
CA SER A 26 -12.83 -6.27 -5.40
C SER A 26 -11.78 -5.50 -6.18
N LEU A 27 -10.62 -6.13 -6.42
CA LEU A 27 -9.60 -5.57 -7.31
C LEU A 27 -10.12 -5.32 -8.73
N TYR A 28 -11.18 -6.03 -9.14
CA TYR A 28 -11.82 -5.79 -10.43
C TYR A 28 -12.60 -4.47 -10.45
N GLN A 29 -13.42 -4.21 -9.44
CA GLN A 29 -14.12 -2.93 -9.30
C GLN A 29 -13.12 -1.78 -9.16
N LEU A 30 -12.11 -1.93 -8.29
CA LEU A 30 -11.07 -0.92 -8.12
C LEU A 30 -10.33 -0.63 -9.43
N ALA A 31 -10.03 -1.66 -10.24
CA ALA A 31 -9.41 -1.47 -11.54
C ALA A 31 -10.30 -0.68 -12.52
N ARG A 32 -11.62 -0.89 -12.47
CA ARG A 32 -12.58 -0.12 -13.28
C ARG A 32 -12.65 1.34 -12.82
N ASP A 33 -12.72 1.58 -11.52
CA ASP A 33 -12.89 2.91 -10.95
C ASP A 33 -11.63 3.78 -11.11
N THR A 34 -10.45 3.16 -10.97
CA THR A 34 -9.16 3.86 -11.04
C THR A 34 -8.54 3.82 -12.44
N SER A 35 -9.07 3.01 -13.36
CA SER A 35 -8.44 2.66 -14.64
C SER A 35 -7.04 2.03 -14.52
N ILE A 36 -6.67 1.56 -13.32
CA ILE A 36 -5.40 0.87 -13.09
C ILE A 36 -5.57 -0.61 -13.45
N PRO A 37 -4.68 -1.21 -14.27
CA PRO A 37 -4.76 -2.62 -14.61
C PRO A 37 -4.75 -3.52 -13.37
N ARG A 38 -5.60 -4.55 -13.37
CA ARG A 38 -5.70 -5.51 -12.26
C ARG A 38 -4.38 -6.25 -11.99
N SER A 39 -3.57 -6.48 -13.02
CA SER A 39 -2.22 -7.04 -12.89
C SER A 39 -1.30 -6.11 -12.10
N SER A 40 -1.35 -4.80 -12.34
CA SER A 40 -0.61 -3.79 -11.58
C SER A 40 -1.05 -3.77 -10.12
N LEU A 41 -2.37 -3.75 -9.86
CA LEU A 41 -2.89 -3.82 -8.49
C LEU A 41 -2.45 -5.09 -7.75
N GLN A 42 -2.43 -6.25 -8.44
CA GLN A 42 -1.90 -7.49 -7.86
C GLN A 42 -0.40 -7.40 -7.57
N SER A 43 0.39 -6.78 -8.46
CA SER A 43 1.82 -6.57 -8.25
C SER A 43 2.09 -5.66 -7.04
N TYR A 44 1.32 -4.59 -6.86
CA TYR A 44 1.44 -3.71 -5.69
C TYR A 44 1.07 -4.42 -4.40
N LYS A 45 0.03 -5.26 -4.45
CA LYS A 45 -0.34 -6.12 -3.33
C LYS A 45 0.75 -7.14 -2.99
N ALA A 46 1.56 -7.55 -3.97
CA ALA A 46 2.74 -8.40 -3.76
C ALA A 46 3.99 -7.64 -3.28
N GLY A 47 3.90 -6.32 -3.08
CA GLY A 47 4.97 -5.50 -2.51
C GLY A 47 5.71 -4.59 -3.50
N SER A 48 5.30 -4.56 -4.77
CA SER A 48 5.81 -3.57 -5.73
C SER A 48 5.34 -2.16 -5.38
N GLU A 49 6.19 -1.17 -5.58
CA GLU A 49 5.84 0.23 -5.37
C GLU A 49 5.11 0.78 -6.62
N PRO A 50 3.93 1.40 -6.49
CA PRO A 50 3.31 2.14 -7.57
C PRO A 50 4.10 3.43 -7.88
N THR A 51 3.90 3.97 -9.08
CA THR A 51 4.42 5.32 -9.39
C THR A 51 3.71 6.36 -8.53
N HIS A 52 4.30 7.53 -8.35
CA HIS A 52 3.73 8.60 -7.51
C HIS A 52 2.28 8.93 -7.90
N ALA A 53 1.99 9.09 -9.19
CA ALA A 53 0.64 9.39 -9.67
C ALA A 53 -0.37 8.28 -9.33
N VAL A 54 0.02 7.01 -9.52
CA VAL A 54 -0.83 5.85 -9.20
C VAL A 54 -1.03 5.71 -7.69
N GLY A 55 0.04 5.90 -6.90
CA GLY A 55 -0.02 5.86 -5.44
C GLY A 55 -0.96 6.92 -4.88
N MET A 56 -0.86 8.16 -5.38
CA MET A 56 -1.77 9.25 -4.98
C MET A 56 -3.24 8.93 -5.30
N CYS A 57 -3.52 8.36 -6.48
CA CYS A 57 -4.87 7.92 -6.85
C CYS A 57 -5.42 6.84 -5.89
N LEU A 58 -4.60 5.83 -5.57
CA LEU A 58 -4.98 4.77 -4.64
C LEU A 58 -5.21 5.30 -3.21
N LEU A 59 -4.35 6.21 -2.74
CA LEU A 59 -4.50 6.83 -1.42
C LEU A 59 -5.75 7.72 -1.33
N ALA A 60 -6.11 8.42 -2.41
CA ALA A 60 -7.35 9.18 -2.46
C ALA A 60 -8.59 8.26 -2.35
N HIS A 61 -8.59 7.14 -3.07
CA HIS A 61 -9.67 6.15 -2.95
C HIS A 61 -9.72 5.53 -1.55
N TRP A 62 -8.57 5.19 -0.97
CA TRP A 62 -8.49 4.62 0.36
C TRP A 62 -8.99 5.61 1.41
N SER A 63 -8.60 6.88 1.27
CA SER A 63 -9.03 7.97 2.13
C SER A 63 -10.55 8.14 2.10
N ALA A 64 -11.14 8.15 0.90
CA ALA A 64 -12.59 8.24 0.73
C ALA A 64 -13.32 7.04 1.33
N LYS A 65 -12.75 5.83 1.23
CA LYS A 65 -13.37 4.60 1.74
C LYS A 65 -13.28 4.47 3.26
N VAL A 66 -12.12 4.78 3.83
CA VAL A 66 -11.83 4.58 5.27
C VAL A 66 -12.21 5.81 6.10
N GLY A 67 -12.42 6.97 5.47
CA GLY A 67 -12.77 8.22 6.14
C GLY A 67 -11.60 8.85 6.90
N ARG A 68 -10.36 8.58 6.47
CA ARG A 68 -9.11 9.08 7.07
C ARG A 68 -8.25 9.73 6.01
N PRO A 69 -7.38 10.71 6.33
CA PRO A 69 -6.49 11.32 5.35
C PRO A 69 -5.50 10.28 4.81
N GLY A 70 -5.10 10.42 3.54
CA GLY A 70 -4.12 9.51 2.91
C GLY A 70 -2.75 9.48 3.62
N ALA A 71 -2.42 10.50 4.39
CA ALA A 71 -1.22 10.53 5.24
C ALA A 71 -1.26 9.51 6.39
N ASP A 72 -2.46 9.08 6.81
CA ASP A 72 -2.67 8.06 7.84
C ASP A 72 -2.75 6.65 7.25
N ALA A 73 -2.40 6.49 5.97
CA ALA A 73 -2.38 5.18 5.34
C ALA A 73 -1.45 4.22 6.08
N PRO A 74 -1.76 2.91 6.08
CA PRO A 74 -0.91 1.91 6.72
C PRO A 74 0.54 2.03 6.25
N LEU A 75 1.47 2.04 7.21
CA LEU A 75 2.91 2.10 6.95
C LEU A 75 3.57 0.78 7.33
N VAL A 76 4.60 0.40 6.57
CA VAL A 76 5.49 -0.72 6.87
C VAL A 76 6.90 -0.19 7.10
N THR A 77 7.49 -0.55 8.24
CA THR A 77 8.89 -0.27 8.54
C THR A 77 9.74 -1.44 8.06
N ARG A 78 10.71 -1.18 7.19
CA ARG A 78 11.70 -2.18 6.81
C ARG A 78 12.90 -2.08 7.75
N TYR A 79 13.30 -3.21 8.32
CA TYR A 79 14.47 -3.33 9.18
C TYR A 79 15.60 -4.03 8.42
N GLN A 80 16.83 -3.53 8.52
CA GLN A 80 17.99 -4.32 8.14
C GLN A 80 18.57 -5.03 9.37
N PRO A 81 18.92 -6.32 9.27
CA PRO A 81 19.73 -6.96 10.29
C PRO A 81 21.10 -6.27 10.33
N ILE A 82 21.54 -5.89 11.53
CA ILE A 82 22.90 -5.41 11.73
C ILE A 82 23.83 -6.63 11.63
N ASN A 83 24.52 -6.77 10.50
CA ASN A 83 25.59 -7.75 10.37
C ASN A 83 26.86 -7.17 11.03
N VAL A 84 27.05 -7.47 12.32
CA VAL A 84 28.36 -7.33 12.95
C VAL A 84 29.27 -8.43 12.39
N ARG A 85 30.37 -8.02 11.76
CA ARG A 85 31.39 -8.94 11.20
C ARG A 85 32.16 -9.67 12.30
#